data_AF-A0A7W0YJ10-F1
#
_entry.id   AF-A0A7W0YJ10-F1
#
_cell.length_a   1.000
_cell.length_b   1.000
_cell.length_c   1.000
_cell.angle_alpha   90.00
_cell.angle_beta   90.00
_cell.angle_gamma   90.00
#
_symmetry.space_group_name_H-M   'P 1'
#
loop_
_entity.id
_entity.type
_entity.pdbx_description
1 polymer ?
#
loop_
_entity_poly.entity_id
_entity_poly.type
_entity_poly.pdbx_seq_one_letter_code
_entity_poly.pdbx_strand_id
1 'polypeptide(L)'
;MSLPARLHALGLRDVARIVIHTNRTVMVSLGARRVLRLHRGYSFAPDGVLSAIVRFLDPHMPRSARRAAEREFLAFPVERFAPAPDRPAPRDRPRPGDLRLLHRLRRLHAELNARHFAGTLGDIPIRISNRMRIQLGELAVDLRSGRALEIALSRRHLCRHEWSEVEHTMLHEMVHQWQAETGLPVDHGSGFRRKAREVGVLPTARRALGPPELGMSRTGGRWKMLE
;
A
#
# COMPACT_ATOMS: atom_id res chain seq x y z
N MET A 1 8.37 -15.55 26.84
CA MET A 1 9.36 -14.60 26.27
C MET A 1 8.64 -13.57 25.41
N SER A 2 8.95 -12.27 25.51
CA SER A 2 8.29 -11.22 24.72
C SER A 2 8.74 -11.25 23.25
N LEU A 3 7.91 -10.76 22.31
CA LEU A 3 8.26 -10.69 20.89
C LEU A 3 9.57 -9.91 20.63
N PRO A 4 9.81 -8.73 21.24
CA PRO A 4 11.10 -8.05 21.13
C PRO A 4 12.29 -8.91 21.55
N ALA A 5 12.18 -9.60 22.69
CA ALA A 5 13.26 -10.45 23.19
C ALA A 5 13.56 -11.62 22.23
N ARG A 6 12.52 -12.25 21.68
CA ARG A 6 12.67 -13.31 20.67
C ARG A 6 13.38 -12.79 19.41
N LEU A 7 12.98 -11.63 18.89
CA LEU A 7 13.61 -11.03 17.71
C LEU A 7 15.08 -10.69 17.94
N HIS A 8 15.42 -10.14 19.10
CA HIS A 8 16.83 -9.86 19.45
C HIS A 8 17.65 -11.14 19.59
N ALA A 9 17.10 -12.20 20.20
CA ALA A 9 17.75 -13.51 20.29
C ALA A 9 18.01 -14.12 18.90
N LEU A 10 17.12 -13.87 17.95
CA LEU A 10 17.24 -14.30 16.55
C LEU A 10 18.13 -13.37 15.69
N GLY A 11 18.78 -12.38 16.30
CA GLY A 11 19.75 -11.52 15.63
C GLY A 11 19.21 -10.20 15.10
N LEU A 12 18.02 -9.76 15.53
CA LEU A 12 17.56 -8.39 15.24
C LEU A 12 18.52 -7.39 15.87
N ARG A 13 19.27 -6.71 15.01
CA ARG A 13 20.14 -5.60 15.39
C ARG A 13 19.48 -4.32 14.95
N ASP A 14 20.02 -3.20 15.43
CA ASP A 14 19.97 -2.01 14.59
C ASP A 14 18.50 -1.49 14.45
N VAL A 15 17.75 -1.56 15.56
CA VAL A 15 16.38 -1.07 15.74
C VAL A 15 16.33 -0.27 17.03
N ALA A 16 15.87 0.98 16.96
CA ALA A 16 15.80 1.86 18.13
C ALA A 16 14.59 1.56 19.02
N ARG A 17 13.49 1.11 18.41
CA ARG A 17 12.24 0.79 19.12
C ARG A 17 11.39 -0.16 18.31
N ILE A 18 10.73 -1.10 19.00
CA ILE A 18 9.69 -1.96 18.42
C ILE A 18 8.31 -1.46 18.86
N VAL A 19 7.40 -1.27 17.91
CA VAL A 19 6.01 -0.86 18.12
C VAL A 19 5.10 -1.95 17.58
N ILE A 20 4.23 -2.47 18.43
CA ILE A 20 3.28 -3.52 18.07
C ILE A 20 1.91 -2.90 17.76
N HIS A 21 1.24 -3.37 16.72
CA HIS A 21 -0.10 -2.89 16.34
C HIS A 21 -0.96 -4.00 15.74
N THR A 22 -2.25 -3.72 15.53
CA THR A 22 -3.22 -4.66 14.91
C THR A 22 -3.78 -4.14 13.59
N ASN A 23 -3.15 -3.12 12.99
CA ASN A 23 -3.55 -2.63 11.67
C ASN A 23 -3.30 -3.69 10.57
N ARG A 24 -4.35 -3.98 9.79
CA ARG A 24 -4.36 -4.90 8.66
C ARG A 24 -3.47 -4.47 7.50
N THR A 25 -3.08 -3.20 7.35
CA THR A 25 -2.30 -2.77 6.17
C THR A 25 -0.79 -2.82 6.37
N VAL A 26 -0.31 -2.92 7.60
CA VAL A 26 1.14 -2.93 7.89
C VAL A 26 1.47 -4.26 8.57
N MET A 27 2.32 -5.07 7.95
CA MET A 27 2.73 -6.34 8.57
C MET A 27 4.05 -6.16 9.30
N VAL A 28 5.04 -5.65 8.56
CA VAL A 28 6.38 -5.34 9.03
C VAL A 28 6.78 -4.03 8.37
N SER A 29 7.27 -3.05 9.14
CA SER A 29 7.89 -1.88 8.53
C SER A 29 8.98 -1.28 9.40
N LEU A 30 10.07 -0.84 8.76
CA LEU A 30 11.13 -0.08 9.43
C LEU A 30 11.02 1.39 9.02
N GLY A 31 10.56 2.21 9.96
CA GLY A 31 10.34 3.64 9.74
C GLY A 31 11.56 4.51 10.03
N ALA A 32 11.34 5.83 9.97
CA ALA A 32 12.33 6.83 10.38
C ALA A 32 12.84 6.57 11.82
N ARG A 33 14.11 6.90 12.09
CA ARG A 33 14.79 6.63 13.37
C ARG A 33 14.83 5.14 13.75
N ARG A 34 14.77 4.23 12.78
CA ARG A 34 14.88 2.77 12.99
C ARG A 34 13.79 2.22 13.92
N VAL A 35 12.57 2.75 13.80
CA VAL A 35 11.40 2.24 14.54
C VAL A 35 10.79 1.10 13.75
N LEU A 36 10.86 -0.12 14.29
CA LEU A 36 10.27 -1.31 13.71
C LEU A 36 8.81 -1.43 14.16
N ARG A 37 7.88 -1.39 13.22
CA ARG A 37 6.45 -1.65 13.46
C ARG A 37 6.12 -3.07 13.03
N LEU A 38 5.48 -3.82 13.92
CA LEU A 38 5.11 -5.21 13.70
C LEU A 38 3.65 -5.46 14.05
N HIS A 39 3.01 -6.30 13.24
CA HIS A 39 1.69 -6.80 13.57
C HIS A 39 1.73 -7.66 14.84
N ARG A 40 0.76 -7.47 15.73
CA ARG A 40 0.66 -8.16 17.03
C ARG A 40 0.64 -9.67 16.87
N GLY A 41 0.03 -10.16 15.79
CA GLY A 41 -0.06 -11.59 15.50
C GLY A 41 1.30 -12.30 15.41
N TYR A 42 2.39 -11.59 15.08
CA TYR A 42 3.73 -12.20 15.08
C TYR A 42 4.21 -12.62 16.47
N SER A 43 3.57 -12.16 17.55
CA SER A 43 3.85 -12.66 18.90
C SER A 43 3.62 -14.17 19.02
N PHE A 44 2.76 -14.73 18.16
CA PHE A 44 2.39 -16.14 18.11
C PHE A 44 3.10 -16.91 16.99
N ALA A 45 3.94 -16.24 16.19
CA ALA A 45 4.65 -16.88 15.10
C ALA A 45 5.74 -17.82 15.62
N PRO A 46 6.04 -18.93 14.93
CA PRO A 46 7.20 -19.75 15.21
C PRO A 46 8.50 -19.00 14.94
N ASP A 47 9.61 -19.43 15.53
CA ASP A 47 10.90 -18.73 15.40
C ASP A 47 11.37 -18.66 13.94
N GLY A 48 11.08 -19.66 13.09
CA GLY A 48 11.41 -19.59 11.66
C GLY A 48 10.80 -18.37 10.95
N VAL A 49 9.54 -18.06 11.22
CA VAL A 49 8.85 -16.86 10.69
C VAL A 49 9.50 -15.58 11.24
N LEU A 50 9.85 -15.56 12.53
CA LEU A 50 10.55 -14.42 13.13
C LEU A 50 11.96 -14.24 12.54
N SER A 51 12.68 -15.32 12.27
CA SER A 51 13.95 -15.31 11.56
C SER A 51 13.80 -14.81 10.13
N ALA A 52 12.69 -15.10 9.44
CA ALA A 52 12.39 -14.52 8.14
C ALA A 52 12.24 -12.99 8.22
N ILE A 53 11.58 -12.47 9.27
CA ILE A 53 11.49 -11.01 9.50
C ILE A 53 12.89 -10.41 9.72
N VAL A 54 13.73 -11.04 10.54
CA VAL A 54 15.11 -10.55 10.79
C VAL A 54 15.92 -10.53 9.49
N ARG A 55 15.88 -11.62 8.71
CA ARG A 55 16.53 -11.72 7.40
C ARG A 55 16.03 -10.64 6.42
N PHE A 56 14.73 -10.39 6.38
CA PHE A 56 14.14 -9.34 5.54
C PHE A 56 14.64 -7.94 5.92
N LEU A 57 14.88 -7.68 7.21
CA LEU A 57 15.36 -6.38 7.70
C LEU A 57 16.86 -6.16 7.46
N ASP A 58 17.62 -7.21 7.16
CA ASP A 58 19.06 -7.11 6.89
C ASP A 58 19.33 -6.33 5.58
N PRO A 59 19.99 -5.16 5.62
CA PRO A 59 20.28 -4.37 4.43
C PRO A 59 21.24 -5.08 3.45
N HIS A 60 22.05 -6.03 3.92
CA HIS A 60 23.05 -6.73 3.11
C HIS A 60 22.47 -7.94 2.36
N MET A 61 21.21 -8.31 2.63
CA MET A 61 20.61 -9.48 2.01
C MET A 61 20.30 -9.25 0.51
N PRO A 62 20.65 -10.20 -0.38
CA PRO A 62 20.28 -10.14 -1.80
C PRO A 62 18.77 -10.03 -2.01
N ARG A 63 18.35 -9.33 -3.07
CA ARG A 63 16.92 -9.08 -3.37
C ARG A 63 16.08 -10.36 -3.46
N SER A 64 16.62 -11.42 -4.04
CA SER A 64 15.94 -12.73 -4.15
C SER A 64 15.70 -13.38 -2.79
N ALA A 65 16.71 -13.38 -1.92
CA ALA A 65 16.63 -13.89 -0.55
C ALA A 65 15.67 -13.05 0.31
N ARG A 66 15.70 -11.71 0.17
CA ARG A 66 14.75 -10.81 0.83
C ARG A 66 13.31 -11.10 0.42
N ARG A 67 13.04 -11.30 -0.88
CA ARG A 67 11.71 -11.71 -1.37
C ARG A 67 11.27 -13.08 -0.85
N ALA A 68 12.19 -14.03 -0.70
CA ALA A 68 11.88 -15.33 -0.12
C ALA A 68 11.47 -15.21 1.34
N ALA A 69 12.23 -14.44 2.13
CA ALA A 69 11.90 -14.13 3.52
C ALA A 69 10.56 -13.37 3.65
N GLU A 70 10.29 -12.44 2.74
CA GLU A 70 9.01 -11.71 2.66
C GLU A 70 7.83 -12.67 2.45
N ARG A 71 7.91 -13.57 1.47
CA ARG A 71 6.87 -14.58 1.25
C ARG A 71 6.64 -15.45 2.48
N GLU A 72 7.71 -15.84 3.16
CA GLU A 72 7.65 -16.71 4.34
C GLU A 72 6.89 -16.06 5.49
N PHE A 73 7.23 -14.82 5.86
CA PHE A 73 6.51 -14.18 6.97
C PHE A 73 5.12 -13.69 6.59
N LEU A 74 4.88 -13.29 5.33
CA LEU A 74 3.54 -12.90 4.87
C LEU A 74 2.57 -14.09 4.78
N ALA A 75 3.08 -15.31 4.59
CA ALA A 75 2.27 -16.51 4.63
C ALA A 75 1.76 -16.86 6.04
N PHE A 76 2.37 -16.32 7.10
CA PHE A 76 1.93 -16.57 8.47
C PHE A 76 0.61 -15.84 8.77
N PRO A 77 -0.45 -16.52 9.24
CA PRO A 77 -1.80 -15.96 9.32
C PRO A 77 -2.00 -15.09 10.57
N VAL A 78 -1.31 -13.95 10.66
CA VAL A 78 -1.27 -13.07 11.83
C VAL A 78 -2.64 -12.64 12.36
N GLU A 79 -3.62 -12.48 11.47
CA GLU A 79 -4.99 -12.06 11.79
C GLU A 79 -5.78 -13.14 12.56
N ARG A 80 -5.38 -14.42 12.47
CA ARG A 80 -6.02 -15.48 13.29
C ARG A 80 -5.65 -15.34 14.76
N PHE A 81 -4.47 -14.79 15.05
CA PHE A 81 -3.91 -14.72 16.39
C PHE A 81 -4.11 -13.35 17.05
N ALA A 82 -4.23 -12.29 16.25
CA ALA A 82 -4.51 -10.95 16.75
C ALA A 82 -5.38 -10.23 15.71
N PRO A 83 -6.69 -10.53 15.64
CA PRO A 83 -7.56 -9.87 14.67
C PRO A 83 -7.54 -8.37 14.90
N ALA A 84 -7.50 -7.61 13.81
CA ALA A 84 -7.81 -6.19 13.89
C ALA A 84 -9.20 -6.02 14.54
N PRO A 85 -9.37 -5.12 15.53
CA PRO A 85 -10.70 -4.85 16.08
C PRO A 85 -11.63 -4.43 14.93
N ASP A 86 -12.83 -5.01 14.88
CA ASP A 86 -13.91 -4.77 13.90
C ASP A 86 -14.49 -3.35 13.96
N ARG A 87 -13.72 -2.37 14.45
CA ARG A 87 -14.10 -0.99 14.34
C ARG A 87 -14.10 -0.67 12.84
N PRO A 88 -15.24 -0.26 12.26
CA PRO A 88 -15.21 0.37 10.96
C PRO A 88 -14.21 1.50 11.10
N ALA A 89 -13.12 1.47 10.33
CA ALA A 89 -12.27 2.64 10.20
C ALA A 89 -13.24 3.81 9.98
N PRO A 90 -13.18 4.92 10.76
CA PRO A 90 -14.15 5.98 10.62
C PRO A 90 -14.18 6.38 9.15
N ARG A 91 -15.20 5.91 8.42
CA ARG A 91 -15.29 6.10 6.99
C ARG A 91 -15.33 7.61 6.83
N ASP A 92 -14.50 8.15 5.95
CA ASP A 92 -14.61 9.55 5.59
C ASP A 92 -16.07 9.77 5.19
N ARG A 93 -16.86 10.40 6.07
CA ARG A 93 -18.29 10.60 5.83
C ARG A 93 -18.37 11.45 4.56
N PRO A 94 -19.09 11.00 3.52
CA PRO A 94 -19.28 11.79 2.33
C PRO A 94 -19.83 13.15 2.73
N ARG A 95 -19.15 14.23 2.32
CA ARG A 95 -19.64 15.59 2.52
C ARG A 95 -20.81 15.84 1.56
N PRO A 96 -21.77 16.70 1.91
CA PRO A 96 -22.73 17.23 0.95
C PRO A 96 -21.96 17.82 -0.25
N GLY A 97 -22.11 17.23 -1.44
CA GLY A 97 -21.33 17.55 -2.65
C GLY A 97 -20.47 16.40 -3.20
N ASP A 98 -20.13 15.40 -2.39
CA ASP A 98 -19.30 14.27 -2.83
C ASP A 98 -20.03 13.32 -3.80
N LEU A 99 -21.35 13.29 -3.77
CA LEU A 99 -22.15 12.39 -4.62
C LEU A 99 -21.87 12.61 -6.11
N ARG A 100 -21.75 13.88 -6.55
CA ARG A 100 -21.44 14.22 -7.95
C ARG A 100 -20.02 13.78 -8.32
N LEU A 101 -19.06 14.00 -7.44
CA LEU A 101 -17.66 13.58 -7.66
C LEU A 101 -17.55 12.05 -7.71
N LEU A 102 -18.18 11.34 -6.76
CA LEU A 102 -18.22 9.88 -6.74
C LEU A 102 -18.89 9.30 -7.99
N HIS A 103 -20.01 9.89 -8.43
CA HIS A 103 -20.66 9.49 -9.68
C HIS A 103 -19.74 9.69 -10.88
N ARG A 104 -19.07 10.85 -10.98
CA ARG A 104 -18.10 11.13 -12.04
C ARG A 104 -16.93 10.15 -12.02
N LEU A 105 -16.39 9.83 -10.85
CA LEU A 105 -15.29 8.86 -10.71
C LEU A 105 -15.70 7.44 -11.09
N ARG A 106 -16.92 7.00 -10.74
CA ARG A 106 -17.45 5.69 -11.16
C ARG A 106 -17.61 5.61 -12.67
N ARG A 107 -18.15 6.67 -13.28
CA ARG A 107 -18.24 6.75 -14.75
C ARG A 107 -16.86 6.72 -15.40
N LEU A 108 -15.92 7.49 -14.88
CA LEU A 108 -14.54 7.50 -15.36
C LEU A 108 -13.91 6.10 -15.28
N HIS A 109 -14.08 5.39 -14.17
CA HIS A 109 -13.61 4.01 -14.04
C HIS A 109 -14.22 3.10 -15.11
N ALA A 110 -15.54 3.11 -15.29
CA ALA A 110 -16.21 2.30 -16.30
C ALA A 110 -15.75 2.64 -17.74
N GLU A 111 -15.61 3.93 -18.06
CA GLU A 111 -15.13 4.41 -19.37
C GLU A 111 -13.68 3.96 -19.62
N LEU A 112 -12.82 4.03 -18.61
CA LEU A 112 -11.43 3.56 -18.70
C LEU A 112 -11.33 2.04 -18.78
N ASN A 113 -12.21 1.32 -18.08
CA ASN A 113 -12.27 -0.14 -18.11
C ASN A 113 -12.58 -0.60 -19.52
N ALA A 114 -13.62 -0.02 -20.13
CA ALA A 114 -13.98 -0.29 -21.52
C ALA A 114 -12.81 0.02 -22.49
N ARG A 115 -12.15 1.18 -22.33
CA ARG A 115 -11.07 1.63 -23.23
C ARG A 115 -9.77 0.83 -23.11
N HIS A 116 -9.33 0.50 -21.90
CA HIS A 116 -7.96 0.02 -21.63
C HIS A 116 -7.89 -1.42 -21.11
N PHE A 117 -9.02 -1.96 -20.68
CA PHE A 117 -9.12 -3.29 -20.08
C PHE A 117 -10.24 -4.14 -20.71
N ALA A 118 -10.72 -3.75 -21.89
CA ALA A 118 -11.79 -4.44 -22.63
C ALA A 118 -13.07 -4.68 -21.81
N GLY A 119 -13.32 -3.85 -20.79
CA GLY A 119 -14.47 -3.98 -19.90
C GLY A 119 -14.41 -5.16 -18.93
N THR A 120 -13.26 -5.82 -18.76
CA THR A 120 -13.16 -7.04 -17.96
C THR A 120 -12.99 -6.80 -16.47
N LEU A 121 -12.59 -5.58 -16.05
CA LEU A 121 -12.43 -5.30 -14.62
C LEU A 121 -13.78 -5.22 -13.92
N GLY A 122 -13.85 -5.75 -12.70
CA GLY A 122 -15.06 -5.71 -11.89
C GLY A 122 -15.42 -4.31 -11.41
N ASP A 123 -16.71 -4.13 -11.09
CA ASP A 123 -17.15 -2.95 -10.36
C ASP A 123 -16.54 -2.93 -8.96
N ILE A 124 -15.95 -1.79 -8.59
CA ILE A 124 -15.29 -1.61 -7.30
C ILE A 124 -15.75 -0.33 -6.62
N PRO A 125 -15.98 -0.33 -5.28
CA PRO A 125 -16.25 0.88 -4.54
C PRO A 125 -15.15 1.93 -4.73
N ILE A 126 -15.56 3.17 -4.98
CA ILE A 126 -14.67 4.33 -5.04
C ILE A 126 -14.90 5.21 -3.81
N ARG A 127 -13.82 5.62 -3.16
CA ARG A 127 -13.81 6.47 -1.97
C ARG A 127 -13.01 7.75 -2.20
N ILE A 128 -13.45 8.86 -1.60
CA ILE A 128 -12.68 10.10 -1.55
C ILE A 128 -12.03 10.22 -0.16
N SER A 129 -10.70 10.23 -0.11
CA SER A 129 -9.92 10.29 1.13
C SER A 129 -9.58 11.72 1.53
N ASN A 130 -9.90 12.11 2.76
CA ASN A 130 -9.47 13.41 3.33
C ASN A 130 -8.06 13.34 3.95
N ARG A 131 -7.60 12.14 4.28
CA ARG A 131 -6.38 11.91 5.07
C ARG A 131 -5.15 11.65 4.20
N MET A 132 -5.35 11.37 2.92
CA MET A 132 -4.27 11.07 1.99
C MET A 132 -3.47 12.33 1.66
N ARG A 133 -2.30 12.47 2.31
CA ARG A 133 -1.42 13.66 2.20
C ARG A 133 -0.23 13.48 1.25
N ILE A 134 0.20 12.24 1.04
CA ILE A 134 1.43 11.90 0.30
C ILE A 134 1.10 11.25 -1.05
N GLN A 135 0.10 10.37 -1.09
CA GLN A 135 -0.37 9.71 -2.31
C GLN A 135 -1.55 10.47 -2.93
N LEU A 136 -1.80 10.20 -4.22
CA LEU A 136 -2.95 10.76 -4.95
C LEU A 136 -4.09 9.74 -5.08
N GLY A 137 -3.75 8.45 -5.13
CA GLY A 137 -4.65 7.31 -5.10
C GLY A 137 -4.06 6.12 -4.34
N GLU A 138 -4.92 5.16 -3.99
CA GLU A 138 -4.54 3.84 -3.51
C GLU A 138 -5.63 2.80 -3.87
N LEU A 139 -5.21 1.60 -4.27
CA LEU A 139 -6.04 0.41 -4.23
C LEU A 139 -5.92 -0.30 -2.88
N ALA A 140 -7.04 -0.51 -2.20
CA ALA A 140 -7.09 -1.39 -1.05
C ALA A 140 -7.36 -2.83 -1.49
N VAL A 141 -6.57 -3.77 -0.97
CA VAL A 141 -6.72 -5.21 -1.20
C VAL A 141 -6.94 -5.96 0.11
N ASP A 142 -7.71 -7.05 0.06
CA ASP A 142 -7.77 -8.00 1.16
C ASP A 142 -6.47 -8.79 1.21
N LEU A 143 -5.73 -8.69 2.31
CA LEU A 143 -4.41 -9.31 2.42
C LEU A 143 -4.42 -10.84 2.37
N ARG A 144 -5.55 -11.49 2.67
CA ARG A 144 -5.64 -12.96 2.66
C ARG A 144 -5.93 -13.50 1.27
N SER A 145 -6.88 -12.89 0.58
CA SER A 145 -7.36 -13.34 -0.72
C SER A 145 -6.70 -12.62 -1.90
N GLY A 146 -6.01 -11.50 -1.65
CA GLY A 146 -5.48 -10.63 -2.71
C GLY A 146 -6.56 -9.86 -3.47
N ARG A 147 -7.84 -10.00 -3.10
CA ARG A 147 -8.97 -9.39 -3.81
C ARG A 147 -8.98 -7.88 -3.64
N ALA A 148 -9.26 -7.17 -4.72
CA ALA A 148 -9.51 -5.74 -4.70
C ALA A 148 -10.77 -5.41 -3.88
N LEU A 149 -10.69 -4.40 -3.01
CA LEU A 149 -11.77 -4.00 -2.09
C LEU A 149 -12.33 -2.61 -2.40
N GLU A 150 -11.46 -1.63 -2.60
CA GLU A 150 -11.84 -0.25 -2.94
C GLU A 150 -10.70 0.49 -3.64
N ILE A 151 -11.03 1.46 -4.51
CA ILE A 151 -10.09 2.49 -4.96
C ILE A 151 -10.38 3.77 -4.18
N ALA A 152 -9.36 4.35 -3.56
CA ALA A 152 -9.48 5.63 -2.89
C ALA A 152 -8.63 6.70 -3.57
N LEU A 153 -9.20 7.89 -3.77
CA LEU A 153 -8.52 9.05 -4.34
C LEU A 153 -8.46 10.19 -3.33
N SER A 154 -7.34 10.92 -3.30
CA SER A 154 -7.17 12.07 -2.41
C SER A 154 -8.13 13.20 -2.77
N ARG A 155 -8.88 13.73 -1.80
CA ARG A 155 -9.69 14.93 -2.00
C ARG A 155 -8.84 16.11 -2.48
N ARG A 156 -7.65 16.26 -1.89
CA ARG A 156 -6.73 17.34 -2.26
C ARG A 156 -6.37 17.25 -3.75
N HIS A 157 -6.18 16.03 -4.26
CA HIS A 157 -5.90 15.81 -5.68
C HIS A 157 -7.10 16.25 -6.54
N LEU A 158 -8.30 15.76 -6.22
CA LEU A 158 -9.54 16.09 -6.94
C LEU A 158 -9.85 17.60 -6.95
N CYS A 159 -9.43 18.33 -5.92
CA CYS A 159 -9.67 19.77 -5.82
C CYS A 159 -8.59 20.64 -6.46
N ARG A 160 -7.38 20.12 -6.70
CA ARG A 160 -6.22 20.95 -7.08
C ARG A 160 -5.65 20.66 -8.45
N HIS A 161 -5.90 19.47 -8.99
CA HIS A 161 -5.32 19.06 -10.25
C HIS A 161 -6.41 18.93 -11.31
N GLU A 162 -6.00 19.10 -12.57
CA GLU A 162 -6.85 18.90 -13.72
C GLU A 162 -7.36 17.45 -13.82
N TRP A 163 -8.50 17.27 -14.49
CA TRP A 163 -9.12 15.96 -14.60
C TRP A 163 -8.27 14.93 -15.36
N SER A 164 -7.39 15.36 -16.25
CA SER A 164 -6.42 14.48 -16.92
C SER A 164 -5.45 13.82 -15.94
N GLU A 165 -5.03 14.53 -14.88
CA GLU A 165 -4.17 13.98 -13.83
C GLU A 165 -4.95 13.01 -12.93
N VAL A 166 -6.25 13.27 -12.72
CA VAL A 166 -7.12 12.33 -12.00
C VAL A 166 -7.39 11.07 -12.82
N GLU A 167 -7.58 11.20 -14.14
CA GLU A 167 -7.68 10.07 -15.07
C GLU A 167 -6.40 9.23 -15.04
N HIS A 168 -5.23 9.88 -15.09
CA HIS A 168 -3.95 9.19 -14.97
C HIS A 168 -3.83 8.41 -13.65
N THR A 169 -4.22 9.03 -12.53
CA THR A 169 -4.21 8.38 -11.21
C THR A 169 -5.21 7.23 -11.16
N MET A 170 -6.42 7.41 -11.68
CA MET A 170 -7.44 6.35 -11.76
C MET A 170 -6.92 5.15 -12.57
N LEU A 171 -6.37 5.39 -13.76
CA LEU A 171 -5.77 4.34 -14.57
C LEU A 171 -4.65 3.61 -13.84
N HIS A 172 -3.80 4.33 -13.10
CA HIS A 172 -2.74 3.73 -12.28
C HIS A 172 -3.32 2.76 -11.24
N GLU A 173 -4.34 3.18 -10.49
CA GLU A 173 -5.01 2.30 -9.52
C GLU A 173 -5.75 1.15 -10.19
N MET A 174 -6.29 1.33 -11.41
CA MET A 174 -6.92 0.27 -12.19
C MET A 174 -5.91 -0.77 -12.71
N VAL A 175 -4.66 -0.39 -12.96
CA VAL A 175 -3.60 -1.37 -13.25
C VAL A 175 -3.34 -2.25 -12.02
N HIS A 176 -3.38 -1.68 -10.81
CA HIS A 176 -3.33 -2.48 -9.59
C HIS A 176 -4.58 -3.37 -9.43
N GLN A 177 -5.77 -2.87 -9.78
CA GLN A 177 -7.00 -3.67 -9.76
C GLN A 177 -6.88 -4.86 -10.72
N TRP A 178 -6.38 -4.62 -11.94
CA TRP A 178 -6.11 -5.66 -12.92
C TRP A 178 -5.16 -6.73 -12.38
N GLN A 179 -4.08 -6.35 -11.68
CA GLN A 179 -3.20 -7.32 -11.03
C GLN A 179 -3.97 -8.19 -10.02
N ALA A 180 -4.74 -7.55 -9.14
CA ALA A 180 -5.51 -8.25 -8.11
C ALA A 180 -6.53 -9.23 -8.72
N GLU A 181 -7.28 -8.81 -9.74
CA GLU A 181 -8.33 -9.63 -10.37
C GLU A 181 -7.77 -10.75 -11.25
N THR A 182 -6.56 -10.60 -11.77
CA THR A 182 -5.87 -11.64 -12.54
C THR A 182 -4.98 -12.55 -11.70
N GLY A 183 -5.00 -12.39 -10.37
CA GLY A 183 -4.21 -13.18 -9.43
C GLY A 183 -2.70 -12.89 -9.48
N LEU A 184 -2.30 -11.75 -10.05
CA LEU A 184 -0.92 -11.28 -10.05
C LEU A 184 -0.59 -10.56 -8.73
N PRO A 185 0.70 -10.53 -8.31
CA PRO A 185 1.13 -9.69 -7.21
C PRO A 185 0.80 -8.21 -7.47
N VAL A 186 0.21 -7.54 -6.48
CA VAL A 186 -0.10 -6.11 -6.53
C VAL A 186 1.14 -5.32 -6.11
N ASP A 187 1.98 -5.00 -7.09
CA ASP A 187 3.22 -4.25 -6.94
C ASP A 187 3.55 -3.44 -8.21
N HIS A 188 4.63 -2.66 -8.21
CA HIS A 188 5.13 -1.93 -9.39
C HIS A 188 6.16 -2.74 -10.21
N GLY A 189 6.04 -4.08 -10.20
CA GLY A 189 6.93 -5.02 -10.87
C GLY A 189 6.88 -4.97 -12.40
N SER A 190 7.48 -5.97 -13.06
CA SER A 190 7.52 -6.02 -14.53
C SER A 190 6.13 -6.11 -15.16
N GLY A 191 5.21 -6.86 -14.53
CA GLY A 191 3.81 -6.97 -14.94
C GLY A 191 3.12 -5.60 -14.93
N PHE A 192 3.22 -4.89 -13.80
CA PHE A 192 2.72 -3.53 -13.69
C PHE A 192 3.30 -2.60 -14.74
N ARG A 193 4.63 -2.54 -14.84
CA ARG A 193 5.31 -1.64 -15.80
C ARG A 193 4.94 -1.91 -17.24
N ARG A 194 4.66 -3.17 -17.59
CA ARG A 194 4.18 -3.55 -18.93
C ARG A 194 2.76 -3.01 -19.15
N LYS A 195 1.82 -3.32 -18.25
CA LYS A 195 0.43 -2.88 -18.39
C LYS A 195 0.29 -1.36 -18.28
N ALA A 196 1.04 -0.72 -17.38
CA ALA A 196 1.09 0.74 -17.25
C ALA A 196 1.49 1.43 -18.56
N ARG A 197 2.53 0.93 -19.25
CA ARG A 197 2.92 1.44 -20.58
C ARG A 197 1.84 1.21 -21.63
N GLU A 198 1.22 0.05 -21.63
CA GLU A 198 0.12 -0.29 -22.55
C GLU A 198 -1.07 0.66 -22.41
N VAL A 199 -1.42 1.04 -21.18
CA VAL A 199 -2.55 1.94 -20.91
C VAL A 199 -2.14 3.42 -20.82
N GLY A 200 -0.88 3.75 -21.10
CA GLY A 200 -0.40 5.13 -21.15
C GLY A 200 -0.17 5.82 -19.80
N VAL A 201 -0.01 5.07 -18.71
CA VAL A 201 0.30 5.62 -17.37
C VAL A 201 1.75 5.40 -16.97
N LEU A 202 2.28 6.34 -16.18
CA LEU A 202 3.62 6.22 -15.64
C LEU A 202 3.64 5.16 -14.52
N PRO A 203 4.70 4.34 -14.45
CA PRO A 203 4.84 3.35 -13.39
C PRO A 203 4.93 3.94 -11.97
N THR A 204 5.20 5.24 -11.86
CA THR A 204 5.44 5.91 -10.60
C THR A 204 4.20 6.68 -10.18
N ALA A 205 3.58 6.29 -9.07
CA ALA A 205 2.51 7.07 -8.41
C ALA A 205 2.98 8.43 -7.82
N ARG A 206 4.19 8.89 -8.19
CA ARG A 206 4.79 10.14 -7.73
C ARG A 206 5.29 10.92 -8.93
N ARG A 207 4.51 11.87 -9.41
CA ARG A 207 5.07 13.03 -10.09
C ARG A 207 5.33 14.10 -9.05
N ALA A 208 6.57 14.56 -8.96
CA ALA A 208 6.96 15.63 -8.06
C ALA A 208 6.16 16.89 -8.39
N LEU A 209 5.44 17.43 -7.40
CA LEU A 209 4.91 18.79 -7.46
C LEU A 209 6.12 19.73 -7.61
N GLY A 210 6.25 20.44 -8.73
CA GLY A 210 7.24 21.51 -8.91
C GLY A 210 6.96 22.72 -7.99
N PRO A 211 7.96 23.56 -7.68
CA PRO A 211 7.97 24.42 -6.49
C PRO A 211 7.46 25.85 -6.75
N PRO A 212 7.24 26.63 -5.67
CA PRO A 212 7.85 27.95 -5.59
C PRO A 212 8.82 28.06 -4.40
N GLU A 213 9.65 29.09 -4.48
CA GLU A 213 10.98 29.26 -3.89
C GLU A 213 11.08 29.47 -2.36
N LEU A 214 12.29 29.14 -1.87
CA LEU A 214 13.04 29.65 -0.70
C LEU A 214 12.48 29.47 0.73
N GLY A 215 13.16 28.61 1.50
CA GLY A 215 13.09 28.61 2.98
C GLY A 215 13.47 27.28 3.66
N MET A 216 14.77 27.02 3.82
CA MET A 216 15.43 26.22 4.88
C MET A 216 14.79 24.91 5.43
N SER A 217 15.50 23.80 5.19
CA SER A 217 15.85 22.71 6.14
C SER A 217 14.78 22.11 7.08
N ARG A 218 14.43 20.81 6.89
CA ARG A 218 14.95 19.64 7.65
C ARG A 218 14.15 18.34 7.35
N THR A 219 14.90 17.28 7.06
CA THR A 219 14.71 15.86 7.45
C THR A 219 13.30 15.24 7.38
N GLY A 220 13.07 14.29 6.45
CA GLY A 220 11.78 13.60 6.32
C GLY A 220 11.81 12.19 5.74
N GLY A 221 11.98 11.20 6.62
CA GLY A 221 11.30 9.88 6.64
C GLY A 221 10.92 9.21 5.32
N ARG A 222 11.89 8.55 4.71
CA ARG A 222 11.80 7.63 3.58
C ARG A 222 10.87 6.44 3.90
N TRP A 223 9.84 6.24 3.08
CA TRP A 223 9.24 4.92 2.87
C TRP A 223 9.71 4.45 1.49
N LYS A 224 10.69 3.55 1.50
CA LYS A 224 11.11 2.74 0.36
C LYS A 224 10.56 1.34 0.60
N MET A 225 9.67 0.85 -0.26
CA MET A 225 9.69 -0.58 -0.58
C MET A 225 10.87 -0.78 -1.52
N LEU A 226 11.69 -1.76 -1.20
CA LEU A 226 12.98 -1.99 -1.82
C LEU A 226 12.78 -2.50 -3.26
N GLU A 227 13.27 -1.71 -4.22
CA GLU A 227 13.91 -2.28 -5.41
C GLU A 227 15.14 -3.10 -5.01
#